data_AF-A0A9E5N4S2-F1
#
_entry.id   AF-A0A9E5N4S2-F1
#
_cell.length_a   1.000
_cell.length_b   1.000
_cell.length_c   1.000
_cell.angle_alpha   90.00
_cell.angle_beta   90.00
_cell.angle_gamma   90.00
#
_symmetry.space_group_name_H-M   'P 1'
#
loop_
_entity.id
_entity.type
_entity.pdbx_description
1 polymer ?
#
loop_
_entity_poly.entity_id
_entity_poly.type
_entity_poly.pdbx_seq_one_letter_code
_entity_poly.pdbx_strand_id
1 'polypeptide(L)'
;MKKRELRLVLFLSIFLTPILFASSLSGWGRKPPPEPKTIEEKIARKFHIEHSIVLALQEKGYETEEIIKILILATATGKAADDISILREEGMDWEAIVKWYGVEMSTLSKETQRFLSEVGGVKEEEEEEEEEITEEEEPEIEPEIEKELRRKLEMEKTESDELR
;
A
#
# COMPACT_ATOMS: atom_id res chain seq x y z
N MET A 1 -65.36 27.63 -18.61
CA MET A 1 -64.06 27.12 -19.10
C MET A 1 -64.31 25.87 -19.92
N LYS A 2 -63.72 25.78 -21.13
CA LYS A 2 -64.12 24.85 -22.20
C LYS A 2 -63.46 23.48 -22.00
N LYS A 3 -64.23 22.39 -22.19
CA LYS A 3 -63.83 20.96 -22.09
C LYS A 3 -62.56 20.55 -22.87
N ARG A 4 -61.97 21.45 -23.67
CA ARG A 4 -60.73 21.25 -24.42
C ARG A 4 -59.47 21.50 -23.57
N GLU A 5 -59.54 22.35 -22.54
CA GLU A 5 -58.39 22.64 -21.68
C GLU A 5 -58.13 21.55 -20.63
N LEU A 6 -59.19 20.87 -20.15
CA LEU A 6 -59.03 19.72 -19.24
C LEU A 6 -58.31 18.52 -19.89
N ARG A 7 -58.42 18.35 -21.21
CA ARG A 7 -57.72 17.27 -21.93
C ARG A 7 -56.24 17.56 -22.12
N LEU A 8 -55.85 18.83 -22.17
CA LEU A 8 -54.45 19.25 -22.30
C LEU A 8 -53.71 19.13 -20.96
N VAL A 9 -54.37 19.44 -19.84
CA VAL A 9 -53.77 19.29 -18.50
C VAL A 9 -53.58 17.82 -18.13
N LEU A 10 -54.49 16.93 -18.53
CA LEU A 10 -54.36 15.48 -18.30
C LEU A 10 -53.29 14.79 -19.18
N PHE A 11 -52.96 15.35 -20.35
CA PHE A 11 -51.86 14.85 -21.17
C PHE A 11 -50.49 15.32 -20.68
N LEU A 12 -50.42 16.49 -20.03
CA LEU A 12 -49.17 17.04 -19.50
C LEU A 12 -48.73 16.39 -18.19
N SER A 13 -49.63 15.74 -17.45
CA SER A 13 -49.30 15.10 -16.16
C SER A 13 -48.74 13.68 -16.26
N ILE A 14 -48.81 13.02 -17.44
CA ILE A 14 -48.30 11.65 -17.62
C ILE A 14 -46.82 11.66 -18.03
N PHE A 15 -46.31 12.76 -18.58
CA PHE A 15 -44.89 12.91 -18.96
C PHE A 15 -44.00 13.51 -17.88
N LEU A 16 -44.54 13.92 -16.72
CA LEU A 16 -43.77 14.58 -15.65
C LEU A 16 -43.48 13.69 -14.43
N THR A 17 -43.83 12.40 -14.47
CA THR A 17 -43.47 11.42 -13.41
C THR A 17 -43.22 10.05 -14.04
N PRO A 18 -41.98 9.77 -14.49
CA PRO A 18 -41.16 8.82 -13.71
C PRO A 18 -39.67 9.18 -13.75
N ILE A 19 -39.22 10.12 -12.90
CA ILE A 19 -37.78 10.31 -12.61
C ILE A 19 -37.56 10.26 -11.08
N LEU A 20 -38.36 9.47 -10.37
CA LEU A 20 -38.18 9.27 -8.92
C LEU A 20 -38.17 7.78 -8.52
N PHE A 21 -37.93 6.87 -9.46
CA PHE A 21 -37.91 5.43 -9.15
C PHE A 21 -36.95 4.62 -10.03
N ALA A 22 -35.67 4.99 -10.08
CA ALA A 22 -34.64 4.16 -10.71
C ALA A 22 -33.25 4.24 -10.06
N SER A 23 -33.15 4.61 -8.78
CA SER A 23 -31.84 4.72 -8.12
C SER A 23 -31.68 3.89 -6.85
N SER A 24 -32.66 3.07 -6.43
CA SER A 24 -32.61 2.41 -5.11
C SER A 24 -32.21 0.93 -5.09
N LEU A 25 -31.84 0.28 -6.20
CA LEU A 25 -31.50 -1.15 -6.19
C LEU A 25 -30.30 -1.51 -7.09
N SER A 26 -29.14 -0.89 -6.88
CA SER A 26 -27.87 -1.34 -7.49
C SER A 26 -26.72 -1.38 -6.49
N GLY A 27 -26.98 -1.92 -5.29
CA GLY A 27 -25.97 -1.99 -4.22
C GLY A 27 -26.02 -3.25 -3.37
N TRP A 28 -26.76 -4.29 -3.76
CA TRP A 28 -26.81 -5.54 -3.00
C TRP A 28 -25.95 -6.60 -3.68
N GLY A 29 -24.82 -6.93 -3.04
CA GLY A 29 -24.05 -8.14 -3.32
C GLY A 29 -22.66 -7.96 -3.92
N ARG A 30 -22.15 -6.74 -4.11
CA ARG A 30 -20.72 -6.58 -4.40
C ARG A 30 -19.94 -6.84 -3.12
N LYS A 31 -19.24 -7.97 -3.05
CA LYS A 31 -18.22 -8.19 -2.03
C LYS A 31 -17.26 -6.98 -2.03
N PRO A 32 -16.82 -6.51 -0.85
CA PRO A 32 -15.82 -5.46 -0.80
C PRO A 32 -14.61 -5.88 -1.66
N PRO A 33 -13.97 -4.95 -2.38
CA PRO A 33 -12.78 -5.28 -3.15
C PRO A 33 -11.76 -5.95 -2.20
N PRO A 34 -11.11 -7.05 -2.64
CA PRO A 34 -10.19 -7.83 -1.81
C PRO A 34 -9.12 -6.92 -1.21
N GLU A 35 -8.53 -7.20 -0.07
CA GLU A 35 -7.50 -6.33 0.50
C GLU A 35 -6.29 -6.17 -0.45
N PRO A 36 -5.67 -4.98 -0.52
CA PRO A 36 -4.55 -4.75 -1.41
C PRO A 36 -3.32 -5.53 -0.93
N LYS A 37 -2.74 -6.35 -1.81
CA LYS A 37 -1.62 -7.23 -1.47
C LYS A 37 -0.27 -6.53 -1.58
N THR A 38 -0.18 -5.53 -2.45
CA THR A 38 1.07 -4.81 -2.72
C THR A 38 1.02 -3.36 -2.24
N ILE A 39 2.20 -2.76 -2.09
CA ILE A 39 2.34 -1.34 -1.72
C ILE A 39 1.71 -0.44 -2.79
N GLU A 40 1.90 -0.79 -4.06
CA GLU A 40 1.38 -0.05 -5.21
C GLU A 40 -0.14 -0.08 -5.25
N GLU A 41 -0.76 -1.22 -4.95
CA GLU A 41 -2.22 -1.34 -4.82
C GLU A 41 -2.76 -0.51 -3.65
N LYS A 42 -2.05 -0.48 -2.52
CA LYS A 42 -2.41 0.36 -1.36
C LYS A 42 -2.39 1.84 -1.75
N ILE A 43 -1.33 2.28 -2.44
CA ILE A 43 -1.20 3.65 -2.94
C ILE A 43 -2.32 3.97 -3.93
N ALA A 44 -2.54 3.12 -4.93
CA ALA A 44 -3.55 3.33 -5.96
C ALA A 44 -4.95 3.50 -5.36
N ARG A 45 -5.31 2.64 -4.39
CA ARG A 45 -6.58 2.75 -3.67
C ARG A 45 -6.70 4.03 -2.87
N LYS A 46 -5.63 4.44 -2.18
CA LYS A 46 -5.64 5.62 -1.33
C LYS A 46 -5.89 6.89 -2.12
N PHE A 47 -5.25 7.02 -3.27
CA PHE A 47 -5.38 8.18 -4.14
C PHE A 47 -6.54 8.05 -5.15
N HIS A 48 -7.28 6.94 -5.11
CA HIS A 48 -8.37 6.64 -6.05
C HIS A 48 -7.94 6.72 -7.53
N ILE A 49 -6.74 6.22 -7.81
CA ILE A 49 -6.15 6.19 -9.15
C ILE A 49 -6.00 4.75 -9.64
N GLU A 50 -5.74 4.59 -10.94
CA GLU A 50 -5.43 3.28 -11.50
C GLU A 50 -4.06 2.80 -11.01
N HIS A 51 -3.95 1.50 -10.73
CA HIS A 51 -2.70 0.85 -10.35
C HIS A 51 -1.59 1.03 -11.39
N SER A 52 -1.96 1.07 -12.68
CA SER A 52 -1.07 1.37 -13.82
C SER A 52 -0.32 2.69 -13.68
N ILE A 53 -0.93 3.72 -13.09
CA ILE A 53 -0.31 5.04 -12.90
C ILE A 53 0.83 4.95 -11.87
N VAL A 54 0.63 4.19 -10.81
CA VAL A 54 1.65 3.97 -9.77
C VAL A 54 2.83 3.20 -10.36
N LEU A 55 2.55 2.14 -11.12
CA LEU A 55 3.58 1.35 -11.79
C LEU A 55 4.35 2.19 -12.82
N ALA A 56 3.68 3.04 -13.59
CA ALA A 56 4.34 3.92 -14.56
C ALA A 56 5.33 4.89 -13.89
N LEU A 57 5.01 5.42 -12.70
CA LEU A 57 5.94 6.25 -11.93
C LEU A 57 7.13 5.42 -11.41
N GLN A 58 6.89 4.20 -10.95
CA GLN A 58 7.96 3.29 -10.53
C GLN A 58 8.88 2.91 -11.70
N GLU A 59 8.33 2.66 -12.88
CA GLU A 59 9.09 2.38 -14.11
C GLU A 59 9.93 3.58 -14.56
N LYS A 60 9.49 4.82 -14.27
CA LYS A 60 10.29 6.04 -14.45
C LYS A 60 11.44 6.16 -13.43
N GLY A 61 11.50 5.27 -12.44
CA GLY A 61 12.57 5.22 -11.43
C GLY A 61 12.25 5.94 -10.13
N TYR A 62 11.00 6.35 -9.91
CA TYR A 62 10.61 6.97 -8.65
C TYR A 62 10.49 5.94 -7.52
N GLU A 63 11.04 6.28 -6.36
CA GLU A 63 10.84 5.49 -5.15
C GLU A 63 9.44 5.71 -4.55
N THR A 64 8.96 4.77 -3.74
CA THR A 64 7.64 4.81 -3.10
C THR A 64 7.36 6.15 -2.41
N GLU A 65 8.34 6.71 -1.69
CA GLU A 65 8.18 8.02 -1.04
C GLU A 65 7.97 9.15 -2.04
N GLU A 66 8.72 9.17 -3.15
CA GLU A 66 8.58 10.18 -4.19
C GLU A 66 7.25 10.04 -4.93
N ILE A 67 6.83 8.81 -5.23
CA ILE A 67 5.51 8.53 -5.80
C ILE A 67 4.41 9.09 -4.90
N ILE A 68 4.48 8.86 -3.59
CA ILE A 68 3.51 9.41 -2.63
C ILE A 68 3.53 10.94 -2.66
N LYS A 69 4.71 11.59 -2.68
CA LYS A 69 4.80 13.06 -2.77
C LYS A 69 4.16 13.60 -4.04
N ILE A 70 4.42 12.97 -5.19
CA ILE A 70 3.84 13.34 -6.49
C ILE A 70 2.31 13.27 -6.40
N LEU A 71 1.77 12.18 -5.87
CA LEU A 71 0.32 11.96 -5.79
C LEU A 71 -0.36 12.89 -4.78
N ILE A 72 0.28 13.20 -3.64
CA ILE A 72 -0.18 14.22 -2.70
C ILE A 72 -0.30 15.57 -3.40
N LEU A 73 0.76 15.99 -4.11
CA LEU A 73 0.75 17.25 -4.83
C LEU A 73 -0.28 17.27 -5.95
N ALA A 74 -0.43 16.18 -6.71
CA ALA A 74 -1.46 16.05 -7.74
C ALA A 74 -2.86 16.26 -7.16
N THR A 75 -3.13 15.62 -6.02
CA THR A 75 -4.42 15.70 -5.31
C THR A 75 -4.66 17.11 -4.75
N ALA A 76 -3.65 17.70 -4.10
CA ALA A 76 -3.76 19.01 -3.47
C ALA A 76 -3.93 20.14 -4.49
N THR A 77 -3.33 20.01 -5.67
CA THR A 77 -3.28 21.07 -6.70
C THR A 77 -4.28 20.83 -7.84
N GLY A 78 -4.88 19.64 -7.92
CA GLY A 78 -5.71 19.21 -9.03
C GLY A 78 -4.94 19.05 -10.35
N LYS A 79 -3.61 18.88 -10.28
CA LYS A 79 -2.73 18.66 -11.44
C LYS A 79 -2.54 17.18 -11.71
N ALA A 80 -2.11 16.86 -12.94
CA ALA A 80 -1.74 15.50 -13.26
C ALA A 80 -0.46 15.12 -12.52
N ALA A 81 -0.35 13.86 -12.09
CA ALA A 81 0.89 13.32 -11.52
C ALA A 81 2.05 13.46 -12.50
N ASP A 82 1.79 13.32 -13.81
CA ASP A 82 2.78 13.50 -14.86
C ASP A 82 3.37 14.92 -14.88
N ASP A 83 2.54 15.97 -14.75
CA ASP A 83 3.01 17.36 -14.73
C ASP A 83 4.04 17.61 -13.60
N ILE A 84 3.78 17.01 -12.44
CA ILE A 84 4.66 17.14 -11.26
C ILE A 84 5.93 16.29 -11.45
N SER A 85 5.79 15.08 -12.02
CA SER A 85 6.93 14.22 -12.34
C SER A 85 7.89 14.88 -13.34
N ILE A 86 7.37 15.60 -14.34
CA ILE A 86 8.19 16.32 -15.32
C ILE A 86 9.05 17.39 -14.63
N LEU A 87 8.49 18.16 -13.69
CA LEU A 87 9.28 19.15 -12.94
C LEU A 87 10.41 18.48 -12.15
N ARG A 88 10.19 17.27 -11.64
CA ARG A 88 11.20 16.51 -10.93
C ARG A 88 12.30 15.98 -11.87
N GLU A 89 11.92 15.51 -13.06
CA GLU A 89 12.84 15.10 -14.14
C GLU A 89 13.68 16.27 -14.67
N GLU A 90 13.11 17.48 -14.70
CA GLU A 90 13.82 18.72 -15.04
C GLU A 90 14.83 19.16 -13.96
N GLY A 91 14.95 18.40 -12.86
CA GLY A 91 15.92 18.63 -11.79
C GLY A 91 15.43 19.61 -10.73
N MET A 92 14.14 19.91 -10.67
CA MET A 92 13.59 20.78 -9.64
C MET A 92 13.51 20.04 -8.29
N ASP A 93 13.93 20.72 -7.22
CA ASP A 93 13.81 20.21 -5.86
C ASP A 93 12.37 20.29 -5.34
N TRP A 94 12.02 19.40 -4.42
CA TRP A 94 10.69 19.35 -3.81
C TRP A 94 10.26 20.70 -3.22
N GLU A 95 11.17 21.44 -2.57
CA GLU A 95 10.88 22.76 -2.02
C GLU A 95 10.49 23.78 -3.11
N ALA A 96 11.15 23.72 -4.26
CA ALA A 96 10.82 24.58 -5.39
C ALA A 96 9.49 24.17 -6.03
N ILE A 97 9.23 22.87 -6.17
CA ILE A 97 7.96 22.34 -6.71
C ILE A 97 6.78 22.74 -5.82
N VAL A 98 6.86 22.54 -4.50
CA VAL A 98 5.74 22.90 -3.60
C VAL A 98 5.52 24.41 -3.60
N LYS A 99 6.60 25.21 -3.62
CA LYS A 99 6.50 26.66 -3.72
C LYS A 99 5.85 27.11 -5.04
N TRP A 100 6.19 26.45 -6.14
CA TRP A 100 5.61 26.72 -7.46
C TRP A 100 4.08 26.55 -7.45
N TYR A 101 3.59 25.52 -6.76
CA TYR A 101 2.16 25.25 -6.62
C TYR A 101 1.49 25.93 -5.41
N GLY A 102 2.23 26.71 -4.61
CA GLY A 102 1.69 27.38 -3.42
C GLY A 102 1.33 26.43 -2.27
N VAL A 103 1.98 25.27 -2.20
CA VAL A 103 1.82 24.28 -1.12
C VAL A 103 2.95 24.45 -0.09
N GLU A 104 2.64 24.30 1.19
CA GLU A 104 3.66 24.30 2.24
C GLU A 104 4.43 22.97 2.28
N MET A 105 5.76 23.05 2.28
CA MET A 105 6.64 21.87 2.39
C MET A 105 6.35 21.05 3.67
N SER A 106 5.98 21.73 4.77
CA SER A 106 5.67 21.06 6.03
C SER A 106 4.44 20.15 5.92
N THR A 107 3.45 20.56 5.13
CA THR A 107 2.23 19.79 4.87
C THR A 107 2.56 18.56 4.03
N LEU A 108 3.32 18.74 2.94
CA LEU A 108 3.77 17.63 2.10
C LEU A 108 4.52 16.57 2.92
N SER A 109 5.49 16.97 3.73
CA SER A 109 6.28 16.05 4.55
C SER A 109 5.42 15.31 5.58
N LYS A 110 4.50 16.00 6.27
CA LYS A 110 3.60 15.38 7.25
C LYS A 110 2.68 14.35 6.61
N GLU A 111 2.06 14.69 5.49
CA GLU A 111 1.18 13.77 4.78
C GLU A 111 1.95 12.58 4.24
N THR A 112 3.12 12.80 3.65
CA THR A 112 3.99 11.71 3.16
C THR A 112 4.34 10.73 4.27
N GLN A 113 4.80 11.22 5.42
CA GLN A 113 5.14 10.37 6.58
C GLN A 113 3.93 9.59 7.10
N ARG A 114 2.77 10.24 7.18
CA ARG A 114 1.51 9.58 7.56
C ARG A 114 1.18 8.43 6.60
N PHE A 115 1.28 8.65 5.30
CA PHE A 115 1.01 7.60 4.31
C PHE A 115 2.04 6.48 4.34
N LEU A 116 3.32 6.79 4.47
CA LEU A 116 4.36 5.77 4.59
C LEU A 116 4.13 4.85 5.79
N SER A 117 3.68 5.39 6.92
CA SER A 117 3.33 4.58 8.10
C SER A 117 2.10 3.68 7.87
N GLU A 118 1.12 4.14 7.09
CA GLU A 118 -0.09 3.37 6.75
C GLU A 118 0.23 2.24 5.75
N VAL A 119 1.14 2.50 4.80
CA VAL A 119 1.51 1.58 3.72
C VAL A 119 2.56 0.56 4.18
N GLY A 120 3.56 1.00 4.96
CA GLY A 120 4.64 0.17 5.50
C GLY A 120 4.31 -0.52 6.84
N GLY A 121 3.18 -0.16 7.46
CA GLY A 121 2.75 -0.67 8.76
C GLY A 121 1.94 -1.97 8.74
N VAL A 122 1.86 -2.69 7.61
CA VAL A 122 1.27 -4.04 7.61
C VAL A 122 2.39 -5.06 7.81
N LYS A 123 2.73 -5.26 9.07
CA LYS A 123 3.18 -6.54 9.61
C LYS A 123 2.24 -6.90 10.76
N GLU A 124 1.87 -8.17 10.80
CA GLU A 124 1.00 -8.87 11.75
C GLU A 124 -0.46 -8.97 11.31
N GLU A 125 -0.95 -10.22 11.31
CA GLU A 125 -2.29 -10.71 10.92
C GLU A 125 -2.46 -11.06 9.42
N GLU A 126 -1.79 -12.13 8.96
CA GLU A 126 -2.32 -13.15 8.02
C GLU A 126 -1.19 -14.15 7.66
N GLU A 127 -0.83 -15.03 8.59
CA GLU A 127 -0.12 -16.30 8.31
C GLU A 127 -0.18 -17.24 9.53
N GLU A 128 -1.39 -17.50 10.05
CA GLU A 128 -1.65 -18.65 10.92
C GLU A 128 -2.99 -19.26 10.49
N GLU A 129 -2.97 -20.07 9.44
CA GLU A 129 -3.73 -21.33 9.34
C GLU A 129 -3.37 -22.05 8.03
N GLU A 130 -3.04 -23.34 8.17
CA GLU A 130 -2.80 -24.36 7.13
C GLU A 130 -1.40 -24.50 6.51
N GLU A 131 -0.44 -24.97 7.31
CA GLU A 131 0.39 -26.13 6.91
C GLU A 131 0.45 -27.14 8.07
N GLU A 132 -0.66 -27.85 8.27
CA GLU A 132 -0.61 -29.22 8.78
C GLU A 132 -0.02 -30.08 7.66
N ILE A 133 1.01 -30.88 8.00
CA ILE A 133 1.45 -32.17 7.41
C ILE A 133 2.98 -32.24 7.15
N THR A 134 3.64 -32.80 8.16
CA THR A 134 4.73 -33.82 8.14
C THR A 134 6.17 -33.47 7.76
N GLU A 135 7.06 -34.26 8.42
CA GLU A 135 8.49 -34.49 8.20
C GLU A 135 9.40 -33.49 8.94
N GLU A 136 10.41 -33.85 9.74
CA GLU A 136 11.10 -35.11 10.05
C GLU A 136 11.96 -34.86 11.31
N GLU A 137 12.39 -35.94 11.95
CA GLU A 137 13.26 -36.03 13.15
C GLU A 137 14.33 -34.93 13.30
N GLU A 138 14.44 -34.37 14.51
CA GLU A 138 15.66 -33.69 14.96
C GLU A 138 16.82 -34.71 15.05
N PRO A 139 17.94 -34.55 14.32
CA PRO A 139 19.19 -35.13 14.80
C PRO A 139 19.74 -34.24 15.91
N GLU A 140 19.80 -34.80 17.12
CA GLU A 140 20.58 -34.33 18.26
C GLU A 140 22.05 -34.10 17.84
N ILE A 141 22.40 -32.89 17.41
CA ILE A 141 23.80 -32.49 17.28
C ILE A 141 24.25 -32.02 18.66
N GLU A 142 24.44 -32.98 19.57
CA GLU A 142 25.24 -32.76 20.77
C GLU A 142 26.70 -32.48 20.37
N PRO A 143 27.35 -31.48 20.97
CA PRO A 143 28.60 -30.90 20.48
C PRO A 143 29.78 -31.86 20.65
N GLU A 144 30.17 -32.53 19.57
CA GLU A 144 31.39 -33.35 19.45
C GLU A 144 32.66 -32.56 19.83
N ILE A 145 32.60 -31.22 19.73
CA ILE A 145 33.66 -30.29 20.11
C ILE A 145 33.96 -30.33 21.62
N GLU A 146 32.97 -30.60 22.48
CA GLU A 146 33.18 -30.62 23.93
C GLU A 146 33.88 -31.91 24.42
N LYS A 147 33.57 -33.06 23.78
CA LYS A 147 34.27 -34.33 24.05
C LYS A 147 35.74 -34.29 23.61
N GLU A 148 36.05 -33.61 22.52
CA GLU A 148 37.43 -33.50 22.03
C GLU A 148 38.31 -32.59 22.92
N LEU A 149 37.74 -31.52 23.49
CA LEU A 149 38.43 -30.63 24.44
C LEU A 149 38.76 -31.31 25.77
N ARG A 150 37.86 -32.16 26.31
CA ARG A 150 38.15 -32.92 27.54
C ARG A 150 39.27 -33.94 27.36
N ARG A 151 39.34 -34.60 26.20
CA ARG A 151 40.39 -35.59 25.92
C ARG A 151 41.78 -34.97 25.79
N LYS A 152 41.89 -33.75 25.23
CA LYS A 152 43.18 -33.03 25.17
C LYS A 152 43.68 -32.59 26.54
N LEU A 153 42.78 -32.16 27.44
CA LEU A 153 43.13 -31.77 28.80
C LEU A 153 43.58 -32.95 29.70
N GLU A 154 43.10 -34.16 29.45
CA GLU A 154 43.55 -35.35 30.21
C GLU A 154 44.95 -35.82 29.80
N MET A 155 45.35 -35.68 28.54
CA MET A 155 46.68 -36.09 28.07
C MET A 155 47.80 -35.14 28.54
N GLU A 156 47.53 -33.84 28.68
CA GLU A 156 48.51 -32.86 29.19
C GLU A 156 48.81 -33.04 30.70
N LYS A 157 47.85 -33.58 31.46
CA LYS A 157 48.00 -33.77 32.91
C LYS A 157 48.79 -35.03 33.26
N THR A 158 48.84 -36.04 32.39
CA THR A 158 49.58 -37.29 32.63
C THR A 158 51.04 -37.23 32.16
N GLU A 159 51.42 -36.27 31.31
CA GLU A 159 52.81 -36.13 30.85
C GLU A 159 53.69 -35.30 31.82
N SER A 160 53.08 -34.48 32.69
CA SER A 160 53.81 -33.67 33.67
C SER A 160 54.16 -34.40 34.98
N ASP A 161 53.66 -35.62 35.22
CA ASP A 161 53.91 -36.41 36.44
C ASP A 161 54.92 -37.56 36.26
N GLU A 162 55.48 -37.78 35.06
CA GLU A 162 56.57 -38.75 34.83
C GLU A 162 57.98 -38.10 34.71
N LEU A 163 58.11 -36.79 34.93
CA LEU A 163 59.39 -36.07 34.94
C LEU A 163 59.75 -35.42 36.29
N ARG A 164 59.44 -36.09 37.41
CA ARG A 164 60.00 -35.72 38.72
C ARG A 164 60.44 -36.91 39.57
#